data_AF-A0A650ENU3-F1
#
_entry.id   AF-A0A650ENU3-F1
#
_cell.length_a   1.000
_cell.length_b   1.000
_cell.length_c   1.000
_cell.angle_alpha   90.00
_cell.angle_beta   90.00
_cell.angle_gamma   90.00
#
_symmetry.space_group_name_H-M   'P 1'
#
loop_
_entity.id
_entity.type
_entity.pdbx_description
1 polymer ?
#
loop_
_entity_poly.entity_id
_entity_poly.type
_entity_poly.pdbx_seq_one_letter_code
_entity_poly.pdbx_strand_id
1 'polypeptide(L)'
;MNFDISTLLLPCVVIAMVMVTIFTELIKRLDKKDRLKGYRVYVPAVLSLAFSAILAFGKFFEWRQAPFYWAVIFGVSVFGYEAILKKVKAAIGNKDE
;
A
#
# COMPACT_ATOMS: atom_id res chain seq x y z
N MET A 1 27.47 -4.05 -14.97
CA MET A 1 26.59 -3.05 -14.32
C MET A 1 26.14 -3.62 -12.99
N ASN A 2 26.61 -3.08 -11.87
CA ASN A 2 25.99 -3.36 -10.57
C ASN A 2 24.69 -2.55 -10.50
N PHE A 3 23.54 -3.21 -10.57
CA PHE A 3 22.27 -2.56 -10.27
C PHE A 3 22.19 -2.36 -8.76
N ASP A 4 22.28 -1.12 -8.32
CA ASP A 4 22.10 -0.78 -6.92
C ASP A 4 20.60 -0.85 -6.58
N ILE A 5 20.20 -1.91 -5.87
CA ILE A 5 18.82 -2.19 -5.47
C ILE A 5 18.23 -1.03 -4.66
N SER A 6 19.08 -0.24 -4.00
CA SER A 6 18.70 0.97 -3.25
C SER A 6 18.02 2.01 -4.14
N THR A 7 18.37 2.07 -5.44
CA THR A 7 17.72 2.98 -6.41
C THR A 7 16.27 2.60 -6.70
N LEU A 8 15.90 1.34 -6.46
CA LEU A 8 14.56 0.80 -6.65
C LEU A 8 13.69 0.91 -5.39
N LEU A 9 14.25 1.32 -4.26
CA LEU A 9 13.51 1.46 -3.00
C LEU A 9 12.31 2.41 -3.15
N LEU A 10 12.54 3.61 -3.66
CA LEU A 10 11.50 4.63 -3.79
C LEU A 10 10.33 4.17 -4.70
N PRO A 11 10.57 3.67 -5.93
CA PRO A 11 9.47 3.14 -6.74
C PRO A 11 8.77 1.93 -6.09
N CYS A 12 9.50 1.04 -5.39
CA CYS A 12 8.88 -0.08 -4.69
C CYS A 12 7.96 0.36 -3.54
N VAL A 13 8.35 1.38 -2.77
CA VAL A 13 7.51 1.97 -1.72
C VAL A 13 6.25 2.60 -2.32
N VAL A 14 6.36 3.28 -3.47
CA VAL A 14 5.21 3.83 -4.20
C VAL A 14 4.26 2.73 -4.66
N ILE A 15 4.78 1.65 -5.23
CA ILE A 15 3.97 0.51 -5.64
C ILE A 15 3.28 -0.12 -4.43
N ALA A 16 3.98 -0.29 -3.31
CA ALA A 16 3.40 -0.80 -2.08
C ALA A 16 2.23 0.07 -1.59
N MET A 17 2.36 1.40 -1.62
CA MET A 17 1.28 2.32 -1.27
C MET A 17 0.04 2.10 -2.15
N VAL A 18 0.23 1.99 -3.47
CA VAL A 18 -0.87 1.75 -4.42
C VAL A 18 -1.52 0.38 -4.16
N MET A 19 -0.71 -0.67 -3.99
CA MET A 19 -1.18 -2.04 -3.76
C MET A 19 -1.98 -2.16 -2.46
N VAL A 20 -1.50 -1.57 -1.36
CA VAL A 20 -2.25 -1.53 -0.08
C VAL A 20 -3.62 -0.89 -0.28
N THR A 21 -3.68 0.19 -1.06
CA THR A 21 -4.94 0.90 -1.34
C THR A 21 -5.91 0.03 -2.14
N ILE A 22 -5.43 -0.62 -3.20
CA ILE A 22 -6.24 -1.50 -4.06
C ILE A 22 -6.73 -2.72 -3.29
N PHE A 23 -5.85 -3.39 -2.53
CA PHE A 23 -6.24 -4.54 -1.72
C PHE A 23 -7.21 -4.18 -0.61
N THR A 24 -7.04 -3.01 0.02
CA THR A 24 -7.99 -2.51 1.01
C THR A 24 -9.38 -2.32 0.39
N GLU A 25 -9.47 -1.75 -0.80
CA GLU A 25 -10.73 -1.61 -1.55
C GLU A 25 -11.35 -2.96 -1.92
N LEU A 26 -10.53 -3.92 -2.41
CA LEU A 26 -11.00 -5.27 -2.75
C LEU A 26 -11.54 -6.02 -1.53
N ILE A 27 -10.83 -5.98 -0.40
CA ILE A 27 -11.26 -6.62 0.85
C ILE A 27 -12.58 -5.99 1.33
N LYS A 28 -12.72 -4.67 1.25
CA LYS A 28 -13.99 -3.98 1.57
C LYS A 28 -15.13 -4.44 0.67
N ARG A 29 -14.91 -4.60 -0.64
CA ARG A 29 -15.93 -5.07 -1.59
C ARG A 29 -16.31 -6.53 -1.37
N LEU A 30 -15.36 -7.36 -0.95
CA LEU A 30 -15.60 -8.77 -0.63
C LEU A 30 -16.35 -8.95 0.69
N ASP A 31 -16.21 -8.03 1.65
CA ASP A 31 -16.95 -8.05 2.91
C ASP A 31 -18.41 -7.57 2.75
N LYS A 32 -19.24 -8.42 2.14
CA LYS A 32 -20.69 -8.21 1.96
C LYS A 32 -21.48 -8.05 3.26
N LYS A 33 -20.90 -8.37 4.43
CA LYS A 33 -21.58 -8.31 5.73
C LYS A 33 -21.26 -7.03 6.52
N ASP A 34 -20.53 -6.08 5.94
CA ASP A 34 -20.22 -4.78 6.55
C ASP A 34 -19.51 -4.88 7.93
N ARG A 35 -18.92 -6.05 8.23
CA ARG A 35 -18.28 -6.33 9.53
C ARG A 35 -16.99 -5.55 9.72
N LEU A 36 -16.36 -5.13 8.63
CA LEU A 36 -15.15 -4.32 8.61
C LEU A 36 -15.38 -2.82 8.78
N LYS A 37 -16.63 -2.35 9.01
CA LYS A 37 -16.91 -0.92 9.25
C LYS A 37 -16.05 -0.30 10.36
N GLY A 38 -15.82 -1.02 11.45
CA GLY A 38 -14.91 -0.61 12.54
C GLY A 38 -13.42 -0.91 12.28
N TYR A 39 -13.11 -1.76 11.30
CA TYR A 39 -11.76 -2.26 11.02
C TYR A 39 -11.10 -1.63 9.79
N ARG A 40 -11.67 -0.53 9.26
CA ARG A 40 -11.19 0.17 8.06
C ARG A 40 -9.74 0.62 8.14
N VAL A 41 -9.21 0.82 9.34
CA VAL A 41 -7.83 1.22 9.60
C VAL A 41 -6.91 0.00 9.82
N TYR A 42 -7.44 -1.11 10.35
CA TYR A 42 -6.66 -2.32 10.60
C TYR A 42 -6.25 -3.04 9.31
N VAL A 43 -7.14 -3.08 8.31
CA VAL A 43 -6.84 -3.69 7.00
C VAL A 43 -5.61 -3.04 6.34
N PRO A 44 -5.59 -1.71 6.11
CA PRO A 44 -4.41 -1.06 5.54
C PRO A 44 -3.19 -1.13 6.47
N ALA A 45 -3.36 -1.16 7.81
CA ALA A 45 -2.25 -1.29 8.75
C ALA A 45 -1.54 -2.64 8.68
N VAL A 46 -2.29 -3.74 8.55
CA VAL A 46 -1.72 -5.09 8.41
C VAL A 46 -1.09 -5.27 7.04
N LEU A 47 -1.76 -4.78 5.99
CA LEU A 47 -1.21 -4.82 4.62
C LEU A 47 0.08 -4.02 4.51
N SER A 48 0.12 -2.78 5.02
CA SER A 48 1.33 -1.96 4.99
C SER A 48 2.46 -2.58 5.79
N LEU A 49 2.16 -3.25 6.92
CA LEU A 49 3.16 -3.95 7.73
C LEU A 49 3.77 -5.11 6.92
N ALA A 50 2.93 -5.91 6.26
CA ALA A 50 3.37 -6.99 5.41
C ALA A 50 4.26 -6.49 4.26
N PHE A 51 3.86 -5.41 3.57
CA PHE A 51 4.67 -4.82 2.50
C PHE A 51 6.00 -4.26 3.00
N SER A 52 6.01 -3.58 4.15
CA SER A 52 7.26 -3.10 4.75
C SER A 52 8.19 -4.27 5.11
N ALA A 53 7.66 -5.35 5.70
CA ALA A 53 8.43 -6.55 6.00
C ALA A 53 8.99 -7.24 4.75
N ILE A 54 8.21 -7.29 3.65
CA ILE A 54 8.67 -7.84 2.37
C ILE A 54 9.82 -7.00 1.80
N LEU A 55 9.74 -5.67 1.86
CA LEU A 55 10.81 -4.78 1.39
C LEU A 55 12.08 -4.90 2.24
N ALA A 56 11.94 -5.02 3.57
CA ALA A 56 13.05 -5.29 4.47
C ALA A 56 13.71 -6.66 4.17
N PHE A 57 12.89 -7.69 3.95
CA PHE A 57 13.36 -9.03 3.61
C PHE A 57 14.08 -9.07 2.25
N GLY A 58 13.58 -8.30 1.28
CA GLY A 58 14.22 -8.10 -0.02
C GLY A 58 15.50 -7.27 0.01
N LYS A 59 15.98 -6.86 1.20
CA LYS A 59 17.16 -6.01 1.40
C LYS A 59 17.08 -4.65 0.70
N PHE A 60 15.87 -4.12 0.46
CA PHE A 60 15.72 -2.75 -0.05
C PHE A 60 16.12 -1.72 1.01
N PHE A 61 15.89 -2.03 2.29
CA PHE A 61 16.34 -1.24 3.43
C PHE A 61 16.60 -2.12 4.66
N GLU A 62 17.23 -1.58 5.69
CA GLU A 62 17.51 -2.30 6.93
C GLU A 62 16.25 -2.55 7.77
N TRP A 63 16.17 -3.70 8.43
CA TRP A 63 15.05 -4.04 9.34
C TRP A 63 14.73 -2.96 10.39
N ARG A 64 15.74 -2.21 10.84
CA ARG A 64 15.57 -1.08 11.76
C ARG A 64 14.71 0.05 11.17
N GLN A 65 14.70 0.20 9.85
CA GLN A 65 13.90 1.19 9.13
C GLN A 65 12.50 0.67 8.78
N ALA A 66 12.19 -0.61 9.00
CA ALA A 66 10.89 -1.20 8.70
C ALA A 66 9.71 -0.49 9.38
N PRO A 67 9.80 -0.04 10.65
CA PRO A 67 8.71 0.73 11.27
C PRO A 67 8.46 2.08 10.57
N PHE A 68 9.53 2.73 10.08
CA PHE A 68 9.42 3.99 9.35
C PHE A 68 8.70 3.78 8.01
N TYR A 69 9.15 2.83 7.19
CA TYR A 69 8.51 2.57 5.90
C TYR A 69 7.09 2.00 6.05
N TRP A 70 6.85 1.23 7.11
CA TRP A 70 5.50 0.80 7.48
C TRP A 70 4.59 2.01 7.72
N ALA A 71 5.03 2.96 8.55
CA ALA A 71 4.26 4.17 8.86
C ALA A 71 4.03 5.04 7.62
N VAL A 72 5.02 5.17 6.73
CA VAL A 72 4.89 5.90 5.46
C VAL A 72 3.86 5.24 4.56
N ILE A 73 4.00 3.93 4.30
CA ILE A 73 3.08 3.18 3.44
C ILE A 73 1.66 3.25 4.02
N PHE A 74 1.52 3.00 5.32
CA PHE A 74 0.25 3.07 6.02
C PHE A 74 -0.39 4.46 5.93
N GLY A 75 0.35 5.50 6.31
CA GLY A 75 -0.16 6.86 6.36
C GLY A 75 -0.63 7.33 4.98
N VAL A 76 0.20 7.14 3.95
CA VAL A 76 -0.18 7.55 2.60
C VAL A 76 -1.35 6.72 2.06
N SER A 77 -1.40 5.41 2.31
CA SER A 77 -2.52 4.58 1.86
C SER A 77 -3.84 4.89 2.57
N VAL A 78 -3.82 5.36 3.82
CA VAL A 78 -5.04 5.75 4.57
C VAL A 78 -5.48 7.17 4.22
N PHE A 79 -4.57 8.15 4.27
CA PHE A 79 -4.91 9.56 4.03
C PHE A 79 -5.01 9.89 2.54
N GLY A 80 -4.21 9.24 1.70
CA GLY A 80 -4.22 9.39 0.25
C GLY A 80 -5.18 8.44 -0.48
N TYR A 81 -5.97 7.65 0.27
CA TYR A 81 -6.82 6.56 -0.26
C TYR A 81 -7.66 6.99 -1.47
N GLU A 82 -8.41 8.08 -1.34
CA GLU A 82 -9.32 8.55 -2.38
C GLU A 82 -8.58 9.06 -3.61
N ALA A 83 -7.48 9.79 -3.41
CA ALA A 83 -6.66 10.33 -4.50
C ALA A 83 -5.99 9.21 -5.29
N ILE A 84 -5.44 8.20 -4.59
CA ILE A 84 -4.84 7.02 -5.21
C ILE A 84 -5.90 6.24 -5.99
N LEU A 85 -7.05 5.94 -5.39
CA LEU A 85 -8.12 5.23 -6.08
C LEU A 85 -8.63 5.97 -7.32
N LYS A 86 -8.82 7.29 -7.23
CA LYS A 86 -9.24 8.11 -8.37
C LYS A 86 -8.23 8.02 -9.51
N LYS A 87 -6.93 8.15 -9.22
CA LYS A 87 -5.87 8.02 -10.23
C LYS A 87 -5.79 6.62 -10.82
N VAL A 88 -5.91 5.58 -9.98
CA VAL A 88 -5.90 4.18 -10.42
C VAL A 88 -7.10 3.90 -11.33
N LYS A 89 -8.32 4.30 -10.95
CA LYS A 89 -9.51 4.16 -11.79
C LYS A 89 -9.38 4.90 -13.12
N ALA A 90 -8.90 6.14 -13.10
CA ALA A 90 -8.67 6.94 -14.30
C ALA A 90 -7.63 6.28 -15.22
N ALA A 91 -6.56 5.70 -14.67
CA ALA A 91 -5.55 4.99 -15.44
C ALA A 91 -6.04 3.67 -16.04
N ILE A 92 -6.97 2.98 -15.39
CA ILE A 92 -7.55 1.70 -15.85
C ILE A 92 -8.67 1.94 -16.89
N GLY A 93 -9.02 3.19 -17.19
CA GLY A 93 -10.05 3.52 -18.19
C GLY A 93 -11.48 3.31 -17.69
N ASN A 94 -11.67 3.09 -16.38
CA ASN A 94 -12.99 3.14 -15.77
C ASN A 94 -13.38 4.62 -15.63
N LYS A 95 -13.82 5.20 -16.76
CA LYS A 95 -14.67 6.39 -16.74
C LYS A 95 -15.98 5.93 -16.12
N ASP A 96 -16.13 6.17 -14.83
CA ASP A 96 -17.46 6.25 -14.23
C ASP A 96 -18.10 7.53 -14.84
N GLU A 97 -18.57 7.43 -16.08
CA GLU A 97 -19.55 8.31 -16.74
C GLU A 97 -20.84 7.51 -16.96
#